data_AF-A0A4R8GG55-F1
#
_entry.id   AF-A0A4R8GG55-F1
#
_cell.length_a   1.000
_cell.length_b   1.000
_cell.length_c   1.000
_cell.angle_alpha   90.00
_cell.angle_beta   90.00
_cell.angle_gamma   90.00
#
_symmetry.space_group_name_H-M   'P 1'
#
loop_
_entity.id
_entity.type
_entity.pdbx_description
1 polymer ?
#
loop_
_entity_poly.entity_id
_entity_poly.type
_entity_poly.pdbx_seq_one_letter_code
_entity_poly.pdbx_strand_id
1 'polypeptide(L)'
;MDQTKKTYYIDIENAQIYTEPVEAAEWQFKIYATDEELAHLNEYINENYDADLKTFARAHVPFLEYHKESKNDEYDASMEGIYKMIYDLGDDEARRHIEGMGIL
;
A
#
# COMPACT_ATOMS: atom_id res chain seq x y z
N MET A 1 -14.32 -19.97 2.86
CA MET A 1 -13.59 -18.69 3.00
C MET A 1 -14.25 -17.94 4.14
N ASP A 2 -13.47 -17.51 5.11
CA ASP A 2 -13.97 -16.76 6.26
C ASP A 2 -14.29 -15.33 5.80
N GLN A 3 -15.55 -14.91 5.93
CA GLN A 3 -16.00 -13.57 5.53
C GLN A 3 -15.82 -12.54 6.65
N THR A 4 -15.23 -12.95 7.77
CA THR A 4 -14.98 -12.08 8.91
C THR A 4 -13.81 -11.17 8.60
N LYS A 5 -14.06 -9.85 8.55
CA LYS A 5 -12.99 -8.86 8.42
C LYS A 5 -12.15 -8.82 9.69
N LYS A 6 -10.84 -8.90 9.54
CA LYS A 6 -9.83 -8.76 10.59
C LYS A 6 -9.03 -7.48 10.35
N THR A 7 -8.34 -7.02 11.39
CA THR A 7 -7.49 -5.84 11.30
C THR A 7 -6.09 -6.25 10.86
N TYR A 8 -5.54 -5.53 9.90
CA TYR A 8 -4.15 -5.69 9.46
C TYR A 8 -3.47 -4.34 9.35
N TYR A 9 -2.15 -4.35 9.46
CA TYR A 9 -1.29 -3.18 9.38
C TYR A 9 -0.32 -3.38 8.23
N ILE A 10 -0.30 -2.45 7.29
CA ILE A 10 0.46 -2.55 6.06
C ILE A 10 1.68 -1.64 6.18
N ASP A 11 2.86 -2.25 6.06
CA ASP A 11 4.10 -1.58 5.75
C ASP A 11 4.34 -1.68 4.24
N ILE A 12 3.96 -0.63 3.53
CA ILE A 12 4.07 -0.58 2.07
C ILE A 12 5.52 -0.44 1.61
N GLU A 13 6.38 0.18 2.43
CA GLU A 13 7.78 0.41 2.09
C GLU A 13 8.58 -0.90 2.05
N ASN A 14 8.21 -1.84 2.93
CA ASN A 14 8.86 -3.14 3.03
C ASN A 14 8.01 -4.30 2.49
N ALA A 15 6.84 -4.01 1.90
CA ALA A 15 5.85 -5.00 1.48
C ALA A 15 5.51 -6.01 2.58
N GLN A 16 5.36 -5.53 3.82
CA GLN A 16 5.03 -6.36 4.98
C GLN A 16 3.60 -6.10 5.46
N ILE A 17 2.98 -7.16 5.97
CA ILE A 17 1.63 -7.13 6.53
C ILE A 17 1.70 -7.73 7.92
N TYR A 18 1.23 -6.98 8.91
CA TYR A 18 1.16 -7.42 10.30
C TYR A 18 -0.28 -7.65 10.73
N THR A 19 -0.49 -8.69 11.52
CA THR A 19 -1.80 -9.00 12.15
C THR A 19 -2.03 -8.22 13.45
N GLU A 20 -0.97 -7.64 14.00
CA GLU A 20 -0.95 -6.87 15.24
C GLU A 20 -0.11 -5.61 15.03
N PRO A 21 -0.39 -4.52 15.75
CA PRO A 21 0.42 -3.32 15.65
C PRO A 21 1.79 -3.61 16.28
N VAL A 22 2.83 -3.63 15.46
CA VAL A 22 4.21 -3.81 15.93
C VAL A 22 4.79 -2.44 16.18
N GLU A 23 5.05 -2.07 17.44
CA GLU A 23 5.62 -0.75 17.79
C GLU A 23 6.98 -0.49 17.14
N ALA A 24 7.73 -1.55 16.84
CA ALA A 24 9.02 -1.47 16.16
C ALA A 24 8.93 -1.41 14.62
N ALA A 25 7.73 -1.60 14.05
CA ALA A 25 7.51 -1.52 12.61
C ALA A 25 6.84 -0.19 12.25
N GLU A 26 7.37 0.51 11.25
CA GLU A 26 6.83 1.76 10.74
C GLU A 26 5.70 1.49 9.72
N TRP A 27 4.69 0.73 10.11
CA TRP A 27 3.52 0.50 9.26
C TRP A 27 2.76 1.82 9.01
N GLN A 28 2.29 2.04 7.79
CA GLN A 28 1.68 3.31 7.38
C GLN A 28 0.15 3.23 7.28
N PHE A 29 -0.41 2.04 7.04
CA PHE A 29 -1.84 1.89 6.83
C PHE A 29 -2.45 0.83 7.72
N LYS A 30 -3.66 1.11 8.21
CA LYS A 30 -4.50 0.15 8.91
C LYS A 30 -5.71 -0.20 8.04
N ILE A 31 -5.93 -1.49 7.81
CA ILE A 31 -7.02 -1.99 6.97
C ILE A 31 -7.90 -3.01 7.69
N TYR A 32 -9.13 -3.18 7.19
CA TYR A 32 -10.09 -4.19 7.57
C TYR A 32 -10.44 -5.07 6.37
N ALA A 33 -9.86 -6.26 6.35
CA ALA A 33 -9.93 -7.19 5.22
C ALA A 33 -10.32 -8.60 5.67
N THR A 34 -10.95 -9.35 4.78
CA THR A 34 -11.06 -10.81 4.87
C THR A 34 -9.73 -11.46 4.50
N ASP A 35 -9.56 -12.74 4.82
CA ASP A 35 -8.34 -13.48 4.44
C ASP A 35 -8.14 -13.52 2.91
N GLU A 36 -9.23 -13.47 2.13
CA GLU A 36 -9.20 -13.42 0.66
C GLU A 36 -8.79 -12.04 0.12
N GLU A 37 -9.40 -10.97 0.63
CA GLU A 37 -9.02 -9.58 0.29
C GLU A 37 -7.55 -9.31 0.66
N LEU A 38 -7.09 -9.83 1.81
CA LEU A 38 -5.70 -9.70 2.23
C LEU A 38 -4.74 -10.48 1.32
N ALA A 39 -5.10 -11.71 0.95
CA ALA A 39 -4.28 -12.52 0.05
C ALA A 39 -4.13 -11.84 -1.31
N HIS A 40 -5.21 -11.27 -1.84
CA HIS A 40 -5.18 -10.51 -3.09
C HIS A 40 -4.33 -9.25 -2.99
N LEU A 41 -4.47 -8.46 -1.90
CA LEU A 41 -3.62 -7.30 -1.66
C LEU A 41 -2.14 -7.69 -1.55
N ASN A 42 -1.84 -8.77 -0.82
CA ASN A 42 -0.47 -9.25 -0.63
C ASN A 42 0.15 -9.74 -1.94
N GLU A 43 -0.57 -10.51 -2.74
CA GLU A 43 -0.12 -10.94 -4.07
C GLU A 43 0.19 -9.71 -4.94
N TYR A 44 -0.72 -8.76 -4.97
CA TYR A 44 -0.57 -7.55 -5.78
C TYR A 44 0.61 -6.67 -5.34
N ILE A 45 0.83 -6.52 -4.03
CA ILE A 45 2.01 -5.83 -3.48
C ILE A 45 3.30 -6.56 -3.90
N ASN A 46 3.36 -7.88 -3.71
CA ASN A 46 4.58 -8.65 -3.98
C ASN A 46 4.93 -8.68 -5.48
N GLU A 47 3.94 -8.79 -6.36
CA GLU A 47 4.15 -8.74 -7.81
C GLU A 47 4.75 -7.40 -8.28
N ASN A 48 4.49 -6.31 -7.55
CA ASN A 48 4.93 -4.96 -7.90
C ASN A 48 6.10 -4.43 -7.04
N TYR A 49 6.65 -5.26 -6.13
CA TYR A 49 7.67 -4.83 -5.16
C TYR A 49 9.11 -4.75 -5.71
N ASP A 50 9.43 -5.48 -6.79
CA ASP A 50 10.82 -5.82 -7.18
C ASP A 50 11.75 -4.66 -7.60
N ALA A 51 11.26 -3.43 -7.75
CA ALA A 51 12.11 -2.24 -7.90
C ALA A 51 11.40 -0.93 -7.53
N ASP A 52 10.08 -0.95 -7.61
CA ASP A 52 9.32 0.21 -8.05
C ASP A 52 8.38 0.73 -6.96
N LEU A 53 7.64 -0.15 -6.29
CA LEU A 53 6.93 0.18 -5.04
C LEU A 53 7.91 0.67 -3.97
N LYS A 54 9.05 -0.01 -3.84
CA LYS A 54 10.09 0.34 -2.88
C LYS A 54 10.73 1.70 -3.15
N THR A 55 10.83 2.10 -4.42
CA THR A 55 11.38 3.41 -4.81
C THR A 55 10.34 4.51 -4.63
N PHE A 56 9.10 4.26 -5.05
CA PHE A 56 7.99 5.20 -4.93
C PHE A 56 7.62 5.51 -3.48
N ALA A 57 7.46 4.49 -2.64
CA ALA A 57 7.12 4.65 -1.22
C ALA A 57 8.20 5.50 -0.51
N ARG A 58 9.48 5.22 -0.79
CA ARG A 58 10.60 6.01 -0.25
C ARG A 58 10.72 7.41 -0.83
N ALA A 59 10.32 7.64 -2.08
CA ALA A 59 10.36 8.97 -2.71
C ALA A 59 9.20 9.87 -2.26
N HIS A 60 8.08 9.29 -1.83
CA HIS A 60 6.98 10.02 -1.19
C HIS A 60 7.30 10.41 0.27
N VAL A 61 8.32 9.80 0.88
CA VAL A 61 9.01 10.35 2.05
C VAL A 61 10.00 11.42 1.57
N PRO A 62 10.05 12.63 2.15
CA PRO A 62 10.79 13.75 1.57
C PRO A 62 12.31 13.56 1.65
N PHE A 63 12.92 12.83 0.71
CA PHE A 63 14.30 13.03 0.25
C PHE A 63 14.50 12.40 -1.14
N LEU A 64 14.76 13.29 -2.11
CA LEU A 64 15.09 13.10 -3.55
C LEU A 64 13.91 12.99 -4.55
N GLU A 65 13.79 14.05 -5.36
CA GLU A 65 13.08 14.12 -6.64
C GLU A 65 13.52 12.99 -7.58
N TYR A 66 12.61 12.06 -7.89
CA TYR A 66 12.69 11.24 -9.10
C TYR A 66 11.60 11.70 -10.07
N HIS A 67 11.79 12.90 -10.62
CA HIS A 67 10.99 13.34 -11.76
C HIS A 67 11.62 12.88 -13.06
N LYS A 68 10.79 12.24 -13.88
CA LYS A 68 10.83 12.21 -15.35
C LYS A 68 11.92 11.35 -15.98
N GLU A 69 11.50 10.18 -16.44
CA GLU A 69 11.63 9.66 -17.82
C GLU A 69 11.32 8.16 -17.70
N SER A 70 10.12 7.68 -18.00
CA SER A 70 9.68 7.38 -19.36
C SER A 70 8.46 6.47 -19.19
N LYS A 71 7.37 6.72 -19.95
CA LYS A 71 6.29 5.76 -20.28
C LYS A 71 6.14 4.57 -19.32
N ASN A 72 5.28 4.71 -18.31
CA ASN A 72 4.97 3.59 -17.43
C ASN A 72 3.48 3.60 -17.08
N ASP A 73 2.62 3.68 -18.10
CA ASP A 73 1.15 3.71 -17.93
C ASP A 73 0.64 2.48 -17.15
N GLU A 74 1.27 1.31 -17.31
CA GLU A 74 0.96 0.09 -16.53
C GLU A 74 1.42 0.17 -15.07
N TYR A 75 2.46 0.95 -14.79
CA TYR A 75 3.02 1.17 -13.45
C TYR A 75 2.20 2.18 -12.64
N ASP A 76 1.76 3.26 -13.28
CA ASP A 76 0.83 4.20 -12.65
C ASP A 76 -0.46 3.45 -12.28
N ALA A 77 -0.93 2.55 -13.16
CA ALA A 77 -2.09 1.71 -12.90
C ALA A 77 -1.88 0.70 -11.75
N SER A 78 -0.68 0.11 -11.60
CA SER A 78 -0.44 -0.85 -10.52
C SER A 78 -0.30 -0.19 -9.16
N MET A 79 0.39 0.96 -9.10
CA MET A 79 0.48 1.77 -7.89
C MET A 79 -0.89 2.31 -7.48
N GLU A 80 -1.64 2.89 -8.42
CA GLU A 80 -3.00 3.36 -8.19
C GLU A 80 -3.88 2.21 -7.69
N GLY A 81 -3.75 1.01 -8.27
CA GLY A 81 -4.50 -0.17 -7.84
C GLY A 81 -4.22 -0.60 -6.39
N ILE A 82 -2.94 -0.59 -5.97
CA ILE A 82 -2.56 -0.95 -4.59
C ILE A 82 -3.12 0.08 -3.61
N TYR A 83 -2.91 1.38 -3.87
CA TYR A 83 -3.43 2.43 -2.99
C TYR A 83 -4.95 2.50 -3.01
N LYS A 84 -5.61 2.22 -4.13
CA LYS A 84 -7.06 2.10 -4.20
C LYS A 84 -7.57 0.97 -3.31
N MET A 85 -6.93 -0.19 -3.33
CA MET A 85 -7.32 -1.31 -2.48
C MET A 85 -7.10 -1.01 -0.99
N ILE A 86 -5.99 -0.33 -0.65
CA ILE A 86 -5.76 0.15 0.71
C ILE A 86 -6.78 1.22 1.12
N TYR A 87 -7.18 2.12 0.20
CA TYR A 87 -8.21 3.12 0.45
C TYR A 87 -9.58 2.47 0.72
N ASP A 88 -9.95 1.47 -0.09
CA ASP A 88 -11.23 0.78 0.02
C ASP A 88 -11.32 -0.10 1.28
N LEU A 89 -10.21 -0.70 1.70
CA LEU A 89 -10.12 -1.55 2.90
C LEU A 89 -9.71 -0.78 4.16
N GLY A 90 -9.20 0.44 4.01
CA GLY A 90 -8.59 1.24 5.05
C GLY A 90 -9.56 1.87 6.04
N ASP A 91 -9.02 2.31 7.17
CA ASP A 91 -9.75 3.17 8.09
C ASP A 91 -9.84 4.63 7.60
N ASP A 92 -10.42 5.53 8.41
CA ASP A 92 -10.51 6.95 8.04
C ASP A 92 -9.14 7.62 7.90
N GLU A 93 -8.13 7.15 8.63
CA GLU A 93 -6.78 7.70 8.59
C GLU A 93 -6.07 7.30 7.31
N ALA A 94 -6.13 6.01 6.95
CA ALA A 94 -5.58 5.50 5.69
C ALA A 94 -6.18 6.22 4.47
N ARG A 95 -7.50 6.41 4.45
CA ARG A 95 -8.19 7.11 3.36
C ARG A 95 -7.74 8.56 3.22
N ARG A 96 -7.71 9.31 4.32
CA ARG A 96 -7.23 10.70 4.34
C ARG A 96 -5.78 10.82 3.92
N HIS A 97 -4.94 9.86 4.34
CA HIS A 97 -3.54 9.84 3.96
C HIS A 97 -3.40 9.71 2.45
N ILE A 98 -4.09 8.75 1.84
CA ILE A 98 -4.06 8.51 0.39
C ILE A 98 -4.64 9.69 -0.40
N GLU A 99 -5.75 10.28 0.05
CA GLU A 99 -6.30 11.51 -0.54
C GLU A 99 -5.27 12.66 -0.51
N GLY A 100 -4.51 12.77 0.59
CA GLY A 100 -3.46 13.77 0.76
C GLY A 100 -2.23 13.55 -0.15
N MET A 101 -1.98 12.31 -0.58
CA MET A 101 -0.90 11.98 -1.52
C MET A 101 -1.24 12.42 -2.96
N GLY A 102 -2.52 12.58 -3.29
CA GLY A 102 -2.96 12.95 -4.65
C GLY A 102 -2.74 11.84 -5.69
N ILE A 103 -2.74 10.58 -5.25
CA ILE A 103 -2.57 9.38 -6.10
C ILE A 103 -3.92 8.91 -6.68
N LEU A 104 -5.04 9.20 -6.00
CA LEU A 104 -6.41 8.84 -6.39
C LEU A 104 -7.24 10.05 -6.82
#